data_AF-A0A352MWP0-F1
#
_entry.id   AF-A0A352MWP0-F1
#
_cell.length_a   1.000
_cell.length_b   1.000
_cell.length_c   1.000
_cell.angle_alpha   90.00
_cell.angle_beta   90.00
_cell.angle_gamma   90.00
#
_symmetry.space_group_name_H-M   'P 1'
#
loop_
_entity.id
_entity.type
_entity.pdbx_description
1 polymer ?
#
loop_
_entity_poly.entity_id
_entity_poly.type
_entity_poly.pdbx_seq_one_letter_code
_entity_poly.pdbx_strand_id
1 'polypeptide(L)'
;MKKNKFFILFSIIFIIILLFSFSQFSFSADPKIVTKLNSAFTKIKGWILKLATPAAAVAVGTGIFMKKFSFGDEERLRIGKKLIRGSLFSYGFILATDLILAAIKSLIG
;
A
#
# COMPACT_ATOMS: atom_id res chain seq x y z
N MET A 1 56.46 -29.43 -25.39
CA MET A 1 55.90 -28.58 -24.30
C MET A 1 55.04 -27.40 -24.74
N LYS A 2 55.26 -26.73 -25.90
CA LYS A 2 54.42 -25.58 -26.32
C LYS A 2 52.98 -25.94 -26.74
N LYS A 3 52.76 -27.07 -27.44
CA LYS A 3 51.41 -27.52 -27.87
C LYS A 3 50.47 -27.80 -26.69
N ASN A 4 50.96 -28.41 -25.60
CA ASN A 4 50.13 -28.73 -24.43
C ASN A 4 49.68 -27.45 -23.69
N LYS A 5 50.54 -26.42 -23.59
CA LYS A 5 50.16 -25.12 -23.01
C LYS A 5 49.08 -24.41 -23.83
N PHE A 6 49.15 -24.50 -25.16
CA PHE A 6 48.12 -23.94 -26.05
C PHE A 6 46.76 -24.65 -25.87
N PHE A 7 46.76 -25.98 -25.79
CA PHE A 7 45.53 -26.76 -25.59
C PHE A 7 44.88 -26.48 -24.23
N ILE A 8 45.68 -26.31 -23.18
CA ILE A 8 45.21 -25.92 -21.84
C ILE A 8 44.60 -24.52 -21.85
N LEU A 9 45.27 -23.55 -22.49
CA LEU A 9 44.76 -22.18 -22.61
C LEU A 9 43.43 -22.14 -23.40
N PHE A 10 43.35 -22.91 -24.49
CA PHE A 10 42.14 -23.04 -25.29
C PHE A 10 40.99 -23.65 -24.49
N SER A 11 41.25 -24.70 -23.72
CA SER A 11 40.25 -25.34 -22.85
C SER A 11 39.73 -24.40 -21.76
N ILE A 12 40.59 -23.57 -21.16
CA ILE A 12 40.20 -22.56 -20.16
C ILE A 12 39.29 -21.50 -20.78
N ILE A 13 39.64 -20.99 -21.96
CA ILE A 13 38.84 -20.00 -22.69
C ILE A 13 37.48 -20.59 -23.06
N PHE A 14 37.43 -21.84 -23.49
CA PHE A 14 36.20 -22.53 -23.82
C PHE A 14 35.26 -22.70 -22.60
N ILE A 15 35.84 -23.00 -21.43
CA ILE A 15 35.09 -23.10 -20.16
C ILE A 15 34.51 -21.74 -19.75
N ILE A 16 35.26 -20.64 -19.90
CA ILE A 16 34.78 -19.29 -19.59
C ILE A 16 33.59 -18.91 -20.50
N ILE A 17 33.65 -19.26 -21.79
CA ILE A 17 32.56 -19.03 -22.74
C ILE A 17 31.31 -19.83 -22.36
N LEU A 18 31.47 -21.09 -21.94
CA LEU A 18 30.35 -21.92 -21.47
C LEU A 18 29.71 -21.35 -20.20
N LEU A 19 30.52 -20.88 -19.24
CA LEU A 19 30.00 -20.28 -18.00
C LEU A 19 29.15 -19.03 -18.26
N PHE A 20 29.58 -18.17 -19.20
CA PHE A 20 28.79 -17.00 -19.63
C PHE A 20 27.56 -17.37 -20.46
N SER A 21 27.58 -18.48 -21.19
CA SER A 21 26.43 -18.92 -22.00
C SER A 21 25.33 -19.59 -21.15
N PHE A 22 25.70 -20.20 -20.02
CA PHE A 22 24.76 -20.83 -19.09
C PHE A 22 24.33 -19.93 -17.93
N SER A 23 24.89 -18.72 -17.78
CA SER A 23 24.43 -17.76 -16.79
C SER A 23 23.04 -17.25 -17.16
N GLN A 24 22.00 -17.94 -16.69
CA GLN A 24 20.63 -17.43 -16.73
C GLN A 24 20.56 -16.25 -15.76
N PHE A 25 20.40 -15.02 -16.27
CA PHE A 25 20.03 -13.87 -15.45
C PHE A 25 18.60 -14.07 -14.92
N SER A 26 18.45 -14.77 -13.80
CA SER A 26 17.16 -14.85 -13.11
C SER A 26 16.94 -13.54 -12.36
N PHE A 27 16.28 -12.58 -13.02
CA PHE A 27 15.71 -11.43 -12.34
C PHE A 27 14.61 -11.94 -11.41
N SER A 28 14.78 -11.75 -10.11
CA SER A 28 13.77 -12.07 -9.10
C SER A 28 12.59 -11.09 -9.22
N ALA A 29 11.78 -11.25 -10.26
CA ALA A 29 10.52 -10.55 -10.38
C ALA A 29 9.55 -11.12 -9.34
N ASP A 30 8.88 -10.25 -8.59
CA ASP A 30 7.81 -10.68 -7.69
C ASP A 30 6.81 -11.56 -8.44
N PRO A 31 6.36 -12.68 -7.84
CA PRO A 31 5.45 -13.60 -8.49
C PRO A 31 4.19 -12.83 -8.94
N LYS A 32 3.76 -13.05 -10.19
CA LYS A 32 2.65 -12.33 -10.85
C LYS A 32 1.34 -12.28 -10.03
N ILE A 33 1.15 -13.25 -9.13
CA ILE A 33 0.02 -13.31 -8.20
C ILE A 33 0.12 -12.20 -7.14
N VAL A 34 1.31 -12.03 -6.53
CA VAL A 34 1.55 -11.04 -5.49
C VAL A 34 1.40 -9.62 -6.04
N THR A 35 1.91 -9.36 -7.25
CA THR A 35 1.76 -8.04 -7.89
C THR A 35 0.31 -7.71 -8.26
N LYS A 36 -0.46 -8.67 -8.76
CA LYS A 36 -1.91 -8.50 -9.00
C LYS A 36 -2.69 -8.25 -7.71
N LEU A 37 -2.38 -8.99 -6.65
CA LEU A 37 -3.05 -8.88 -5.36
C LEU A 37 -2.76 -7.51 -4.72
N ASN A 38 -1.51 -7.07 -4.73
CA ASN A 38 -1.12 -5.74 -4.24
C ASN A 38 -1.77 -4.59 -5.03
N SER A 39 -1.87 -4.70 -6.35
CA SER A 39 -2.54 -3.68 -7.17
C SER A 39 -4.05 -3.64 -6.92
N ALA A 40 -4.70 -4.79 -6.75
CA ALA A 40 -6.11 -4.86 -6.36
C ALA A 40 -6.36 -4.18 -5.00
N PHE A 41 -5.55 -4.48 -3.97
CA PHE A 41 -5.69 -3.83 -2.66
C PHE A 41 -5.42 -2.33 -2.71
N THR A 42 -4.45 -1.89 -3.52
CA THR A 42 -4.18 -0.45 -3.71
C THR A 42 -5.38 0.26 -4.33
N LYS A 43 -6.06 -0.39 -5.29
CA LYS A 43 -7.29 0.14 -5.90
C LYS A 43 -8.45 0.22 -4.90
N ILE A 44 -8.66 -0.83 -4.11
CA ILE A 44 -9.69 -0.87 -3.06
C ILE A 44 -9.43 0.22 -2.01
N LYS A 45 -8.18 0.37 -1.56
CA LYS A 45 -7.76 1.44 -0.65
C LYS A 45 -8.16 2.82 -1.22
N GLY A 46 -7.86 3.07 -2.49
CA GLY A 46 -8.21 4.33 -3.14
C GLY A 46 -9.72 4.61 -3.19
N TRP A 47 -10.55 3.57 -3.38
CA TRP A 47 -12.01 3.70 -3.30
C TRP A 47 -12.49 3.99 -1.88
N ILE A 48 -11.97 3.28 -0.88
CA ILE A 48 -12.33 3.52 0.53
C ILE A 48 -11.97 4.93 0.96
N LEU A 49 -10.79 5.44 0.60
CA LEU A 49 -10.35 6.79 0.95
C LEU A 49 -11.27 7.87 0.35
N LYS A 50 -11.69 7.68 -0.91
CA LYS A 50 -12.63 8.58 -1.59
C LYS A 50 -14.01 8.57 -0.94
N LEU A 51 -14.46 7.42 -0.44
CA LEU A 51 -15.75 7.29 0.25
C LEU A 51 -15.71 7.78 1.71
N ALA A 52 -14.53 7.78 2.35
CA ALA A 52 -14.40 8.16 3.74
C ALA A 52 -14.81 9.62 4.01
N THR A 53 -14.44 10.56 3.12
CA THR A 53 -14.78 11.99 3.25
C THR A 53 -16.30 12.25 3.20
N PRO A 54 -17.06 11.82 2.18
CA PRO A 54 -18.50 12.01 2.16
C PRO A 54 -19.20 11.24 3.30
N ALA A 55 -18.74 10.04 3.65
CA ALA A 55 -19.31 9.29 4.77
C ALA A 55 -19.14 10.03 6.11
N ALA A 56 -17.96 10.60 6.36
CA ALA A 56 -17.69 11.40 7.55
C ALA A 56 -18.53 12.70 7.57
N ALA A 57 -18.65 13.37 6.42
CA ALA A 57 -19.49 14.56 6.29
C ALA A 57 -20.97 14.27 6.59
N VAL A 58 -21.51 13.18 6.05
CA VAL A 58 -22.90 12.75 6.32
C VAL A 58 -23.08 12.42 7.79
N ALA A 59 -22.16 11.67 8.40
CA ALA A 59 -22.26 11.31 9.81
C ALA A 59 -22.14 12.53 10.75
N VAL A 60 -21.27 13.49 10.44
CA VAL A 60 -21.21 14.75 11.20
C VAL A 60 -22.49 15.56 11.02
N GLY A 61 -23.00 15.64 9.79
CA GLY A 61 -24.26 16.33 9.47
C GLY A 61 -25.45 15.75 10.25
N THR A 62 -25.62 14.43 10.24
CA THR A 62 -26.69 13.76 11.00
C THR A 62 -26.54 13.97 12.49
N GLY A 63 -25.32 13.95 13.02
CA GLY A 63 -25.06 14.23 14.44
C GLY A 63 -25.41 15.67 14.84
N ILE A 64 -25.14 16.64 13.98
CA ILE A 64 -25.53 18.04 14.19
C ILE A 64 -27.06 18.17 14.17
N PHE A 65 -27.73 17.53 13.21
CA PHE A 65 -29.19 17.50 13.15
C PHE A 65 -29.79 16.85 14.41
N MET A 66 -29.24 15.73 14.87
CA MET A 66 -29.71 15.04 16.07
C MET A 66 -29.57 15.91 17.32
N LYS A 67 -28.50 16.71 17.41
CA LYS A 67 -28.32 17.72 18.46
C LYS A 67 -29.33 18.88 18.33
N LYS A 68 -29.61 19.35 17.12
CA LYS A 68 -30.53 20.48 16.88
C LYS A 68 -32.00 20.11 17.11
N PHE A 69 -32.40 18.89 16.72
CA PHE A 69 -33.76 18.36 16.84
C PHE A 69 -33.95 17.46 18.08
N SER A 70 -33.06 17.56 19.06
CA SER A 70 -33.14 16.80 20.31
C SER A 70 -34.27 17.28 21.24
N PHE A 71 -34.79 18.50 21.03
CA PHE A 71 -35.86 19.12 21.83
C PHE A 71 -35.64 19.04 23.36
N GLY A 72 -34.38 19.09 23.81
CA GLY A 72 -34.03 19.02 25.24
C GLY A 72 -33.80 17.61 25.79
N ASP A 73 -34.00 16.55 25.00
CA ASP A 73 -33.64 15.18 25.38
C ASP A 73 -32.10 15.05 25.50
N GLU A 74 -31.61 14.87 26.72
CA GLU A 74 -30.19 14.75 27.02
C GLU A 74 -29.55 13.50 26.41
N GLU A 75 -30.30 12.41 26.27
CA GLU A 75 -29.78 11.15 25.76
C GLU A 75 -29.48 11.28 24.26
N ARG A 76 -30.43 11.82 23.50
CA ARG A 76 -30.25 12.13 22.07
C ARG A 76 -29.15 13.16 21.83
N LEU A 77 -29.02 14.15 22.70
CA LEU A 77 -27.94 15.14 22.64
C LEU A 77 -26.56 14.48 22.87
N ARG A 78 -26.47 13.55 23.81
CA ARG A 78 -25.24 12.80 24.09
C ARG A 78 -24.85 11.90 22.92
N ILE A 79 -25.82 11.23 22.31
CA ILE A 79 -25.62 10.39 21.13
C ILE A 79 -25.10 11.22 19.95
N GLY A 80 -25.75 12.36 19.64
CA GLY A 80 -25.31 13.25 18.57
C GLY A 80 -23.86 13.76 18.77
N LYS A 81 -23.49 14.15 19.99
CA LYS A 81 -22.10 14.54 20.33
C LYS A 81 -21.11 13.38 20.17
N LYS A 82 -21.50 12.17 20.58
CA LYS A 82 -20.66 10.96 20.45
C LYS A 82 -20.46 10.60 18.98
N LEU A 83 -21.51 10.69 18.17
CA LEU A 83 -21.47 10.44 16.73
C LEU A 83 -20.51 11.41 16.04
N ILE A 84 -20.66 12.73 16.25
CA ILE A 84 -19.79 13.76 15.66
C ILE A 84 -18.32 13.50 16.01
N ARG A 85 -18.01 13.28 17.30
CA ARG A 85 -16.63 13.04 17.77
C ARG A 85 -16.06 11.75 17.19
N GLY A 86 -16.84 10.66 17.17
CA GLY A 86 -16.43 9.38 16.61
C GLY A 86 -16.16 9.47 15.11
N SER A 87 -17.02 10.14 14.35
CA SER A 87 -16.85 10.32 12.90
C SER A 87 -15.63 11.18 12.55
N LEU A 88 -15.41 12.29 13.27
CA LEU A 88 -14.23 13.14 13.08
C LEU A 88 -12.93 12.41 13.44
N PHE A 89 -12.93 11.67 14.56
CA PHE A 89 -11.76 10.90 14.98
C PHE A 89 -11.41 9.80 13.97
N SER A 90 -12.39 8.99 13.56
CA SER A 90 -12.17 7.91 12.60
C SER A 90 -11.71 8.43 11.23
N TYR A 91 -12.28 9.55 10.77
CA TYR A 91 -11.84 10.18 9.52
C TYR A 91 -10.39 10.68 9.60
N GLY A 92 -10.05 11.40 10.68
CA GLY A 92 -8.68 11.83 10.93
C GLY A 92 -7.69 10.66 11.01
N PHE A 93 -8.09 9.55 11.63
CA PHE A 93 -7.28 8.34 11.73
C PHE A 93 -7.02 7.70 10.35
N ILE A 94 -8.05 7.60 9.49
CA ILE A 94 -7.90 7.08 8.12
C ILE A 94 -6.93 7.97 7.32
N LEU A 95 -7.04 9.30 7.42
CA LEU A 95 -6.11 10.21 6.75
C LEU A 95 -4.68 10.10 7.28
N ALA A 96 -4.51 10.00 8.60
CA ALA A 96 -3.19 9.87 9.21
C ALA A 96 -2.49 8.58 8.75
N THR A 97 -3.20 7.46 8.73
CA THR A 97 -2.62 6.18 8.25
C THR A 97 -2.26 6.22 6.77
N ASP A 98 -3.05 6.91 5.94
CA ASP A 98 -2.71 7.13 4.53
C ASP A 98 -1.44 7.98 4.37
N LEU A 99 -1.31 9.05 5.16
CA LEU A 99 -0.15 9.93 5.17
C LEU A 99 1.13 9.20 5.61
N ILE A 100 1.06 8.39 6.68
CA ILE A 100 2.17 7.58 7.18
C ILE A 100 2.61 6.59 6.10
N LEU A 101 1.67 5.90 5.45
CA LEU A 101 1.99 4.96 4.38
C LEU A 101 2.62 5.68 3.15
N ALA A 102 2.15 6.89 2.83
CA ALA A 102 2.75 7.70 1.78
C ALA A 102 4.20 8.12 2.15
N ALA A 103 4.44 8.51 3.39
CA ALA A 103 5.77 8.86 3.89
C ALA A 103 6.73 7.67 3.85
N ILE A 104 6.29 6.49 4.28
CA ILE A 104 7.10 5.26 4.21
C ILE A 104 7.47 4.94 2.76
N LYS A 105 6.50 5.02 1.83
CA LYS A 105 6.78 4.80 0.40
C LYS A 105 7.72 5.85 -0.19
N SER A 106 7.62 7.10 0.24
CA SER A 106 8.51 8.18 -0.20
C SER A 106 9.94 8.01 0.35
N LEU A 107 10.10 7.38 1.52
CA LEU A 107 11.39 7.15 2.15
C LEU A 107 12.12 5.92 1.60
N ILE A 108 11.37 4.90 1.20
CA ILE A 108 11.88 3.67 0.56
C ILE A 108 12.14 3.88 -0.95
N GLY A 109 11.68 5.01 -1.50
CA GLY A 109 11.90 5.43 -2.89
C GLY A 109 13.37 5.66 -3.22
#